data_AF-A0A969ZA66-F1
#
_entry.id   AF-A0A969ZA66-F1
#
_cell.length_a   1.000
_cell.length_b   1.000
_cell.length_c   1.000
_cell.angle_alpha   90.00
_cell.angle_beta   90.00
_cell.angle_gamma   90.00
#
_symmetry.space_group_name_H-M   'P 1'
#
loop_
_entity.id
_entity.type
_entity.pdbx_description
1 polymer ?
#
loop_
_entity_poly.entity_id
_entity_poly.type
_entity_poly.pdbx_seq_one_letter_code
_entity_poly.pdbx_strand_id
1 'polypeptide(L)'
;MRSYTWDEYYASFDDWRERKRAKNVYSLTSLGPIDELLYVMSMLKNKDALNYLLKKAVEAKYEFSAYDLSDFLFYYDKNLAVAAVYNSINVLTEEDMEILYGIADNELIKDICAKRNFSLPEDLIAEEEDWKEWEELLEEEDDDDDDYFDYEDDEDYEDDEEPIKIGFFGALFGAAGAASALDKKRPKKHSGRCDGNCAKCPPHYGYRYGRWYYGKGHAHGCEFGGNKGDGSLW
;
A
#
# COMPACT_ATOMS: atom_id res chain seq x y z
N MET A 1 11.02 27.95 23.13
CA MET A 1 9.97 27.03 23.64
C MET A 1 10.47 26.46 24.97
N ARG A 2 9.57 26.13 25.90
CA ARG A 2 9.94 25.38 27.11
C ARG A 2 10.42 23.99 26.67
N SER A 3 11.59 23.55 27.12
CA SER A 3 12.06 22.17 27.01
C SER A 3 11.45 21.31 28.11
N TYR A 4 11.30 20.02 27.86
CA TYR A 4 10.89 19.03 28.85
C TYR A 4 11.92 17.91 28.93
N THR A 5 12.27 17.52 30.14
CA THR A 5 12.82 16.19 30.38
C THR A 5 11.75 15.13 30.09
N TRP A 6 12.17 13.87 29.91
CA TRP A 6 11.22 12.79 29.74
C TRP A 6 10.26 12.68 30.94
N ASP A 7 10.79 12.64 32.17
CA ASP A 7 10.00 12.49 33.39
C ASP A 7 8.94 13.59 33.54
N GLU A 8 9.29 14.85 33.25
CA GLU A 8 8.32 15.95 33.28
C GLU A 8 7.21 15.79 32.23
N TYR A 9 7.57 15.35 31.02
CA TYR A 9 6.62 15.11 29.94
C TYR A 9 5.68 13.95 30.30
N TYR A 10 6.24 12.81 30.71
CA TYR A 10 5.52 11.59 31.03
C TYR A 10 4.57 11.80 32.22
N ALA A 11 5.06 12.38 33.33
CA ALA A 11 4.24 12.65 34.51
C ALA A 11 3.03 13.58 34.23
N SER A 12 3.14 14.45 33.22
CA SER A 12 2.07 15.38 32.84
C SER A 12 1.24 14.91 31.65
N PHE A 13 1.57 13.76 31.04
CA PHE A 13 1.05 13.33 29.75
C PHE A 13 -0.46 13.14 29.80
N ASP A 14 -0.95 12.41 30.81
CA ASP A 14 -2.36 12.06 30.92
C ASP A 14 -3.25 13.28 31.20
N ASP A 15 -2.73 14.29 31.91
CA ASP A 15 -3.43 15.55 32.21
C ASP A 15 -3.61 16.45 30.98
N TRP A 16 -2.83 16.23 29.93
CA TRP A 16 -2.86 17.09 28.75
C TRP A 16 -3.88 16.61 27.71
N ARG A 17 -4.52 17.57 27.03
CA ARG A 17 -5.28 17.29 25.81
C ARG A 17 -4.33 16.88 24.69
N GLU A 18 -4.82 16.08 23.75
CA GLU A 18 -4.06 15.52 22.62
C GLU A 18 -3.16 16.54 21.90
N ARG A 19 -3.70 17.71 21.53
CA ARG A 19 -2.92 18.76 20.86
C ARG A 19 -1.69 19.19 21.66
N LYS A 20 -1.81 19.25 22.99
CA LYS A 20 -0.73 19.63 23.89
C LYS A 20 0.27 18.49 24.06
N ARG A 21 -0.20 17.23 24.15
CA ARG A 21 0.67 16.03 24.14
C ARG A 21 1.57 16.03 22.91
N ALA A 22 0.97 16.12 21.72
CA ALA A 22 1.69 16.13 20.44
C ALA A 22 2.65 17.33 20.30
N LYS A 23 2.22 18.54 20.67
CA LYS A 23 3.08 19.73 20.60
C LYS A 23 4.32 19.61 21.48
N ASN A 24 4.18 19.05 22.68
CA ASN A 24 5.26 19.01 23.66
C ASN A 24 6.32 17.93 23.35
N VAL A 25 5.99 16.92 22.53
CA VAL A 25 6.94 15.90 22.04
C VAL A 25 8.18 16.54 21.41
N TYR A 26 7.99 17.57 20.57
CA TYR A 26 9.09 18.26 19.88
C TYR A 26 10.00 19.07 20.81
N SER A 27 9.65 19.20 22.08
CA SER A 27 10.42 19.90 23.10
C SER A 27 11.13 18.96 24.07
N LEU A 28 11.06 17.64 23.84
CA LEU A 28 11.77 16.63 24.60
C LEU A 28 13.28 16.74 24.37
N THR A 29 14.05 16.72 25.46
CA THR A 29 15.52 16.69 25.41
C THR A 29 16.09 15.28 25.52
N SER A 30 15.29 14.32 25.97
CA SER A 30 15.64 12.91 26.11
C SER A 30 14.40 12.03 25.93
N LEU A 31 14.62 10.76 25.62
CA LEU A 31 13.62 9.71 25.75
C LEU A 31 13.81 8.99 27.09
N GLY A 32 12.76 8.35 27.57
CA GLY A 32 12.80 7.51 28.77
C GLY A 32 12.66 6.03 28.45
N PRO A 33 12.38 5.21 29.46
CA PRO A 33 12.24 3.76 29.32
C PRO A 33 11.31 3.36 28.17
N ILE A 34 11.63 2.22 27.54
CA ILE A 34 10.94 1.78 26.32
C ILE A 34 9.44 1.51 26.56
N ASP A 35 9.07 0.97 27.70
CA ASP A 35 7.69 0.71 28.12
C ASP A 35 6.89 2.00 28.25
N GLU A 36 7.48 3.04 28.86
CA GLU A 36 6.86 4.37 28.94
C GLU A 36 6.73 5.02 27.55
N LEU A 37 7.75 4.85 26.70
CA LEU A 37 7.74 5.36 25.33
C LEU A 37 6.64 4.71 24.49
N LEU A 38 6.52 3.39 24.54
CA LEU A 38 5.49 2.63 23.83
C LEU A 38 4.09 2.98 24.32
N TYR A 39 3.91 3.18 25.63
CA TYR A 39 2.66 3.72 26.18
C TYR A 39 2.31 5.08 25.57
N VAL A 40 3.26 6.03 25.56
CA VAL A 40 3.03 7.36 24.95
C VAL A 40 2.70 7.25 23.47
N MET A 41 3.43 6.42 22.72
CA MET A 41 3.22 6.21 21.29
C MET A 41 1.84 5.58 21.00
N SER A 42 1.39 4.59 21.78
CA SER A 42 0.06 4.00 21.60
C SER A 42 -1.10 4.97 21.87
N MET A 43 -0.87 5.98 22.72
CA MET A 43 -1.90 6.95 23.13
C MET A 43 -1.95 8.23 22.30
N LEU A 44 -0.89 8.53 21.53
CA LEU A 44 -0.81 9.69 20.64
C LEU A 44 -1.53 9.41 19.32
N LYS A 45 -2.25 10.41 18.81
CA LYS A 45 -2.97 10.32 17.51
C LYS A 45 -2.30 11.11 16.40
N ASN A 46 -1.42 12.04 16.76
CA ASN A 46 -0.73 12.88 15.80
C ASN A 46 0.43 12.11 15.12
N LYS A 47 0.27 11.79 13.84
CA LYS A 47 1.25 11.02 13.06
C LYS A 47 2.64 11.68 13.00
N ASP A 48 2.72 13.00 12.92
CA ASP A 48 4.01 13.70 12.86
C ASP A 48 4.77 13.61 14.20
N ALA A 49 4.04 13.67 15.32
CA ALA A 49 4.62 13.51 16.66
C ALA A 49 5.06 12.06 16.90
N LEU A 50 4.27 11.10 16.43
CA LEU A 50 4.61 9.67 16.44
C LEU A 50 5.89 9.38 15.65
N ASN A 51 5.97 9.84 14.41
CA ASN A 51 7.17 9.69 13.58
C ASN A 51 8.38 10.43 14.19
N TYR A 52 8.17 11.56 14.87
CA TYR A 52 9.25 12.24 15.58
C TYR A 52 9.78 11.39 16.74
N LEU A 53 8.90 10.78 17.54
CA LEU A 53 9.32 9.88 18.62
C LEU A 53 10.05 8.65 18.09
N LEU A 54 9.51 8.00 17.04
CA LEU A 54 10.16 6.85 16.42
C LEU A 54 11.53 7.22 15.88
N LYS A 55 11.66 8.37 15.20
CA LYS A 55 12.97 8.88 14.76
C LYS A 55 13.95 9.03 15.92
N LYS A 56 13.51 9.62 17.04
CA LYS A 56 14.36 9.79 18.23
C LYS A 56 14.77 8.45 18.84
N ALA A 57 13.86 7.48 18.86
CA ALA A 57 14.14 6.14 19.37
C ALA A 57 15.13 5.39 18.48
N VAL A 58 14.99 5.53 17.16
CA VAL A 58 15.93 4.99 16.17
C VAL A 58 17.32 5.60 16.34
N GLU A 59 17.42 6.93 16.47
CA GLU A 59 18.68 7.65 16.75
C GLU A 59 19.33 7.17 18.06
N ALA A 60 18.52 6.86 19.07
CA ALA A 60 18.98 6.38 20.38
C ALA A 60 19.17 4.85 20.44
N LYS A 61 19.02 4.14 19.31
CA LYS A 61 19.25 2.68 19.21
C LYS A 61 18.37 1.83 20.13
N TYR A 62 17.10 2.22 20.27
CA TYR A 62 16.10 1.40 20.94
C TYR A 62 15.85 0.12 20.13
N GLU A 63 15.73 -1.00 20.85
CA GLU A 63 15.38 -2.31 20.33
C GLU A 63 13.91 -2.61 20.69
N PHE A 64 13.14 -3.15 19.74
CA PHE A 64 11.70 -3.34 19.83
C PHE A 64 11.32 -4.80 19.59
N SER A 65 10.16 -5.21 20.09
CA SER A 65 9.62 -6.55 19.78
C SER A 65 9.07 -6.61 18.35
N ALA A 66 8.87 -7.82 17.81
CA ALA A 66 8.23 -7.98 16.50
C ALA A 66 6.82 -7.38 16.44
N TYR A 67 6.07 -7.43 17.54
CA TYR A 67 4.75 -6.80 17.63
C TYR A 67 4.84 -5.27 17.51
N ASP A 68 5.74 -4.63 18.26
CA ASP A 68 5.94 -3.18 18.16
C ASP A 68 6.37 -2.78 16.73
N LEU A 69 7.26 -3.58 16.12
CA LEU A 69 7.75 -3.34 14.76
C LEU A 69 6.65 -3.53 13.71
N SER A 70 5.74 -4.49 13.89
CA SER A 70 4.60 -4.70 12.99
C SER A 70 3.69 -3.46 12.94
N ASP A 71 3.41 -2.85 14.10
CA ASP A 71 2.67 -1.58 14.18
C ASP A 71 3.43 -0.45 13.48
N PHE A 72 4.75 -0.38 13.67
CA PHE A 72 5.58 0.65 13.03
C PHE A 72 5.58 0.51 11.51
N LEU A 73 5.79 -0.70 11.00
CA LEU A 73 5.82 -0.99 9.56
C LEU A 73 4.48 -0.67 8.90
N PHE A 74 3.37 -0.86 9.61
CA PHE A 74 2.03 -0.63 9.07
C PHE A 74 1.57 0.85 9.16
N TYR A 75 1.82 1.53 10.27
CA TYR A 75 1.22 2.85 10.54
C TYR A 75 2.17 4.05 10.37
N TYR A 76 3.48 3.83 10.46
CA TYR A 76 4.47 4.90 10.58
C TYR A 76 5.18 5.19 9.25
N ASP A 77 6.13 6.12 9.27
CA ASP A 77 7.03 6.31 8.13
C ASP A 77 7.83 5.04 7.85
N LYS A 78 7.77 4.57 6.60
CA LYS A 78 8.38 3.30 6.19
C LYS A 78 9.89 3.27 6.46
N ASN A 79 10.61 4.35 6.19
CA ASN A 79 12.06 4.38 6.37
C ASN A 79 12.43 4.35 7.85
N LEU A 80 11.66 5.04 8.71
CA LEU A 80 11.86 4.99 10.16
C LEU A 80 11.54 3.60 10.73
N ALA A 81 10.46 2.97 10.28
CA ALA A 81 10.08 1.63 10.71
C ALA A 81 11.16 0.60 10.34
N VAL A 82 11.63 0.61 9.09
CA VAL A 82 12.75 -0.25 8.64
C VAL A 82 14.01 -0.01 9.46
N ALA A 83 14.33 1.25 9.77
CA ALA A 83 15.48 1.55 10.63
C ALA A 83 15.31 1.02 12.07
N ALA A 84 14.09 1.03 12.61
CA ALA A 84 13.77 0.43 13.90
C ALA A 84 13.92 -1.10 13.88
N VAL A 85 13.53 -1.75 12.79
CA VAL A 85 13.75 -3.19 12.58
C VAL A 85 15.25 -3.51 12.64
N TYR A 86 16.10 -2.76 11.93
CA TYR A 86 17.55 -2.98 11.96
C TYR A 86 18.19 -2.70 13.32
N ASN A 87 17.69 -1.74 14.09
CA ASN A 87 18.16 -1.58 15.47
C ASN A 87 17.84 -2.82 16.32
N SER A 88 16.68 -3.42 16.07
CA SER A 88 16.13 -4.55 16.86
C SER A 88 16.60 -5.91 16.37
N ILE A 89 17.35 -5.97 15.27
CA ILE A 89 17.75 -7.23 14.63
C ILE A 89 18.41 -8.22 15.60
N ASN A 90 19.05 -7.71 16.65
CA ASN A 90 19.76 -8.53 17.62
C ASN A 90 18.85 -9.28 18.61
N VAL A 91 17.67 -8.75 18.87
CA VAL A 91 16.69 -9.32 19.81
C VAL A 91 15.62 -10.16 19.12
N LEU A 92 15.49 -10.05 17.80
CA LEU A 92 14.55 -10.85 17.01
C LEU A 92 14.95 -12.33 16.94
N THR A 93 13.93 -13.16 16.89
CA THR A 93 13.97 -14.62 16.77
C THR A 93 13.48 -15.09 15.41
N GLU A 94 13.55 -16.38 15.15
CA GLU A 94 13.02 -17.00 13.92
C GLU A 94 11.48 -16.93 13.88
N GLU A 95 10.81 -17.16 15.02
CA GLU A 95 9.35 -17.03 15.15
C GLU A 95 8.85 -15.60 14.87
N ASP A 96 9.67 -14.60 15.19
CA ASP A 96 9.36 -13.20 14.87
C ASP A 96 9.29 -12.93 13.35
N MET A 97 9.96 -13.74 12.53
CA MET A 97 9.90 -13.59 11.06
C MET A 97 8.52 -13.97 10.53
N GLU A 98 7.86 -14.95 11.14
CA GLU A 98 6.47 -15.33 10.83
C GLU A 98 5.50 -14.19 11.17
N ILE A 99 5.74 -13.48 12.29
CA ILE A 99 4.92 -12.33 12.70
C ILE A 99 5.09 -11.16 11.72
N LEU A 100 6.31 -10.91 11.25
CA LEU A 100 6.62 -9.80 10.37
C LEU A 100 6.28 -10.09 8.90
N TYR A 101 6.16 -11.37 8.53
CA TYR A 101 5.73 -11.77 7.20
C TYR A 101 4.30 -11.26 6.89
N GLY A 102 4.08 -10.85 5.64
CA GLY A 102 2.85 -10.18 5.20
C GLY A 102 2.70 -8.72 5.65
N ILE A 103 3.60 -8.21 6.50
CA ILE A 103 3.63 -6.81 6.95
C ILE A 103 4.89 -6.10 6.46
N ALA A 104 6.04 -6.73 6.64
CA ALA A 104 7.31 -6.28 6.09
C ALA A 104 7.42 -6.64 4.61
N ASP A 105 8.21 -5.86 3.86
CA ASP A 105 8.57 -6.25 2.50
C ASP A 105 9.38 -7.58 2.54
N ASN A 106 9.10 -8.51 1.63
CA ASN A 106 9.77 -9.82 1.59
C ASN A 106 11.30 -9.69 1.51
N GLU A 107 11.81 -8.68 0.80
CA GLU A 107 13.25 -8.42 0.71
C GLU A 107 13.88 -8.01 2.05
N LEU A 108 13.13 -7.31 2.91
CA LEU A 108 13.58 -7.00 4.26
C LEU A 108 13.65 -8.26 5.12
N ILE A 109 12.63 -9.12 5.05
CA ILE A 109 12.61 -10.42 5.75
C ILE A 109 13.80 -11.27 5.32
N LYS A 110 14.03 -11.43 4.02
CA LYS A 110 15.16 -12.18 3.47
C LYS A 110 16.51 -11.66 3.99
N ASP A 111 16.71 -10.33 3.99
CA ASP A 111 17.96 -9.74 4.49
C ASP A 111 18.16 -9.98 6.00
N ILE A 112 17.09 -9.90 6.81
CA ILE A 112 17.16 -10.20 8.25
C ILE A 112 17.48 -11.67 8.49
N CYS A 113 16.75 -12.59 7.83
CA CYS A 113 16.98 -14.02 7.94
C CYS A 113 18.41 -14.38 7.55
N ALA A 114 18.92 -13.82 6.45
CA ALA A 114 20.30 -14.03 6.01
C ALA A 114 21.33 -13.52 7.03
N LYS A 115 21.15 -12.32 7.61
CA LYS A 115 22.07 -11.78 8.63
C LYS A 115 22.07 -12.55 9.94
N ARG A 116 20.93 -13.15 10.28
CA ARG A 116 20.70 -13.86 11.54
C ARG A 116 20.84 -15.37 11.43
N ASN A 117 20.98 -15.87 10.20
CA ASN A 117 20.94 -17.30 9.89
C ASN A 117 19.65 -17.95 10.39
N PHE A 118 18.51 -17.32 10.10
CA PHE A 118 17.17 -17.87 10.32
C PHE A 118 16.63 -18.47 9.02
N SER A 119 15.71 -19.42 9.14
CA SER A 119 14.90 -19.86 8.01
C SER A 119 13.97 -18.73 7.56
N LEU A 120 13.56 -18.77 6.30
CA LEU A 120 12.49 -17.90 5.82
C LEU A 120 11.14 -18.37 6.39
N PRO A 121 10.15 -17.48 6.51
CA PRO A 121 8.78 -17.84 6.85
C PRO A 121 8.24 -18.97 5.97
N GLU A 122 7.51 -19.93 6.54
CA GLU A 122 7.01 -21.11 5.81
C GLU A 122 6.17 -20.71 4.59
N ASP A 123 5.26 -19.75 4.77
CA ASP A 123 4.39 -19.24 3.71
C ASP A 123 5.18 -18.51 2.61
N LEU A 124 6.28 -17.82 2.96
CA LEU A 124 7.14 -17.17 1.96
C LEU A 124 7.89 -18.20 1.11
N ILE A 125 8.33 -19.31 1.71
CA ILE A 125 8.98 -20.40 0.97
C ILE A 125 7.98 -21.03 -0.01
N ALA A 126 6.77 -21.34 0.46
CA ALA A 126 5.72 -21.91 -0.37
C ALA A 126 5.35 -20.98 -1.55
N GLU A 127 5.20 -19.67 -1.29
CA GLU A 127 4.96 -18.69 -2.36
C GLU A 127 6.08 -18.70 -3.41
N GLU A 128 7.35 -18.75 -3.00
CA GLU A 128 8.47 -18.79 -3.95
C GLU A 128 8.56 -20.09 -4.75
N GLU A 129 8.16 -21.22 -4.18
CA GLU A 129 8.09 -22.49 -4.88
C GLU A 129 6.95 -22.49 -5.91
N ASP A 130 5.76 -22.04 -5.52
CA ASP A 130 4.61 -21.89 -6.42
C ASP A 130 4.96 -20.98 -7.60
N TRP A 131 5.56 -19.80 -7.35
CA TRP A 131 5.95 -18.87 -8.42
C TRP A 131 6.96 -19.47 -9.41
N LYS A 132 7.89 -20.31 -8.94
CA LYS A 132 8.84 -21.00 -9.82
C LYS A 132 8.15 -22.05 -10.68
N GLU A 133 7.23 -22.84 -10.11
CA GLU A 133 6.44 -23.80 -10.88
C GLU A 133 5.63 -23.09 -11.98
N TRP A 134 5.04 -21.92 -11.68
CA TRP A 134 4.36 -21.10 -12.67
C TRP A 134 5.30 -20.54 -13.76
N GLU A 135 6.52 -20.12 -13.40
CA GLU A 135 7.51 -19.62 -14.36
C GLU A 135 8.01 -20.73 -15.29
N GLU A 136 8.29 -21.93 -14.76
CA GLU A 136 8.67 -23.11 -15.55
C GLU A 136 7.56 -23.52 -16.53
N LEU A 137 6.28 -23.49 -16.12
CA LEU A 137 5.15 -23.77 -17.01
C LEU A 137 5.03 -22.77 -18.17
N LEU A 138 5.29 -21.49 -17.92
CA LEU A 138 5.26 -20.46 -18.97
C LEU A 138 6.41 -20.65 -19.97
N GLU A 139 7.60 -21.03 -19.49
CA GLU A 139 8.75 -21.34 -20.36
C GLU A 139 8.51 -22.62 -21.19
N GLU A 140 7.80 -23.62 -20.66
CA GLU A 140 7.43 -24.84 -21.41
C GLU A 140 6.34 -24.58 -22.48
N GLU A 141 5.37 -23.69 -22.24
CA GLU A 141 4.33 -23.35 -23.23
C GLU A 141 4.87 -22.48 -24.39
N ASP A 142 5.94 -21.71 -24.19
CA ASP A 142 6.55 -20.88 -25.25
C ASP A 142 7.39 -21.68 -26.27
N ASP A 143 7.71 -22.96 -26.01
CA ASP A 143 8.47 -23.84 -26.93
C ASP A 143 7.57 -24.57 -27.95
N ASP A 144 6.22 -24.50 -27.84
CA ASP A 144 5.27 -25.29 -28.62
C ASP A 144 4.20 -24.48 -29.40
N ASP A 145 4.38 -23.16 -29.63
CA ASP A 145 3.45 -22.36 -30.47
C ASP A 145 4.15 -21.37 -31.44
N ASP A 146 4.83 -21.95 -32.43
CA ASP A 146 5.00 -21.33 -33.77
C ASP A 146 3.67 -21.38 -34.58
N ASP A 147 2.54 -21.84 -34.01
CA ASP A 147 1.21 -21.71 -34.61
C ASP A 147 0.61 -20.33 -34.25
N TYR A 148 1.25 -19.30 -34.83
CA TYR A 148 0.70 -17.97 -35.03
C TYR A 148 -0.76 -18.07 -35.49
N PHE A 149 -1.69 -17.87 -34.56
CA PHE A 149 -3.11 -17.77 -34.87
C PHE A 149 -3.29 -16.49 -35.71
N ASP A 150 -3.32 -16.69 -37.03
CA ASP A 150 -3.62 -15.69 -38.05
C ASP A 150 -5.04 -15.15 -37.81
N TYR A 151 -5.16 -14.20 -36.89
CA TYR A 151 -6.28 -13.27 -36.90
C TYR A 151 -6.08 -12.41 -38.14
N GLU A 152 -6.77 -12.77 -39.23
CA GLU A 152 -6.88 -11.91 -40.41
C GLU A 152 -7.13 -10.46 -39.96
N ASP A 153 -6.11 -9.64 -40.18
CA ASP A 153 -6.09 -8.21 -39.94
C ASP A 153 -7.02 -7.53 -40.95
N ASP A 154 -8.19 -7.10 -40.49
CA ASP A 154 -8.96 -6.05 -41.14
C ASP A 154 -8.77 -4.75 -40.36
N GLU A 155 -7.92 -3.91 -40.96
CA GLU A 155 -7.81 -2.43 -40.86
C GLU A 155 -6.81 -1.82 -39.85
N ASP A 156 -5.57 -1.69 -40.35
CA ASP A 156 -4.80 -0.43 -40.48
C ASP A 156 -4.63 0.41 -39.20
N TYR A 157 -3.57 0.10 -38.44
CA TYR A 157 -2.86 1.08 -37.61
C TYR A 157 -1.36 1.03 -37.90
N GLU A 158 -0.92 1.90 -38.82
CA GLU A 158 0.49 2.20 -39.06
C GLU A 158 1.12 2.98 -37.88
N ASP A 159 2.28 2.44 -37.48
CA ASP A 159 3.53 3.05 -36.99
C ASP A 159 3.61 3.82 -35.66
N ASP A 160 4.37 3.16 -34.77
CA ASP A 160 5.58 3.65 -34.10
C ASP A 160 5.47 4.75 -33.04
N GLU A 161 5.62 4.33 -31.78
CA GLU A 161 6.76 4.76 -30.96
C GLU A 161 7.02 3.71 -29.86
N GLU A 162 8.21 3.11 -29.87
CA GLU A 162 8.69 2.12 -28.89
C GLU A 162 8.50 2.62 -27.43
N PRO A 163 8.10 1.75 -26.48
CA PRO A 163 8.08 2.17 -25.08
C PRO A 163 9.52 2.39 -24.61
N ILE A 164 9.91 3.66 -24.43
CA ILE A 164 11.03 4.02 -23.57
C ILE A 164 10.80 3.27 -22.24
N LYS A 165 11.69 2.33 -21.89
CA LYS A 165 11.69 1.67 -20.58
C LYS A 165 12.10 2.70 -19.52
N ILE A 166 11.13 3.52 -19.12
CA ILE A 166 11.21 4.36 -17.93
C ILE A 166 10.90 3.47 -16.73
N GLY A 167 11.96 2.93 -16.13
CA GLY A 167 11.88 2.37 -14.78
C GLY A 167 11.37 3.42 -13.79
N PHE A 168 11.02 2.97 -12.58
CA PHE A 168 10.31 3.66 -11.50
C PHE A 168 10.77 5.10 -11.11
N PHE A 169 11.79 5.67 -11.74
CA PHE A 169 12.24 7.05 -11.56
C PHE A 169 11.98 8.01 -12.76
N GLY A 170 11.27 7.60 -13.82
CA GLY A 170 11.09 8.42 -15.04
C GLY A 170 9.92 9.44 -15.08
N ALA A 171 8.94 9.37 -14.19
CA ALA A 171 7.64 10.04 -14.39
C ALA A 171 7.50 11.49 -13.83
N LEU A 172 8.58 12.17 -13.41
CA LEU A 172 8.46 13.50 -12.80
C LEU A 172 8.73 14.72 -13.73
N PHE A 173 9.02 14.54 -15.03
CA PHE A 173 9.44 15.67 -15.90
C PHE A 173 8.72 15.82 -17.27
N GLY A 174 7.61 15.13 -17.54
CA GLY A 174 6.99 15.11 -18.88
C GLY A 174 5.77 16.00 -19.14
N ALA A 175 5.47 17.00 -18.31
CA ALA A 175 4.25 17.81 -18.44
C ALA A 175 4.50 19.17 -19.11
N ALA A 176 4.73 19.20 -20.44
CA ALA A 176 4.57 20.42 -21.23
C ALA A 176 4.50 20.15 -22.76
N GLY A 177 3.29 20.25 -23.33
CA GLY A 177 3.09 20.78 -24.68
C GLY A 177 2.68 19.80 -25.77
N ALA A 178 1.41 19.87 -26.19
CA ALA A 178 1.01 20.18 -27.57
C ALA A 178 -0.52 20.06 -27.68
N ALA A 179 -1.18 21.21 -27.79
CA ALA A 179 -2.60 21.32 -28.09
C ALA A 179 -2.84 21.41 -29.60
N SER A 180 -4.00 20.88 -30.02
CA SER A 180 -4.76 21.22 -31.23
C SER A 180 -4.40 20.51 -32.53
N ALA A 181 -5.25 19.56 -32.95
CA ALA A 181 -6.24 19.74 -34.02
C ALA A 181 -6.59 18.38 -34.64
N LEU A 182 -7.88 18.04 -34.67
CA LEU A 182 -8.63 17.69 -35.89
C LEU A 182 -10.00 17.14 -35.50
N ASP A 183 -11.00 17.94 -35.83
CA ASP A 183 -12.42 17.71 -35.70
C ASP A 183 -12.87 16.75 -36.81
N LYS A 184 -13.28 15.53 -36.45
CA LYS A 184 -14.08 14.65 -37.30
C LYS A 184 -15.18 14.03 -36.44
N LYS A 185 -16.42 14.27 -36.86
CA LYS A 185 -17.67 13.90 -36.16
C LYS A 185 -17.67 12.43 -35.77
N ARG A 186 -17.45 12.17 -34.48
CA ARG A 186 -17.48 10.84 -33.86
C ARG A 186 -18.93 10.32 -33.73
N PRO A 187 -19.16 9.00 -33.86
CA PRO A 187 -20.41 8.40 -33.40
C PRO A 187 -20.61 8.71 -31.91
N LYS A 188 -21.87 8.92 -31.48
CA LYS A 188 -22.18 9.41 -30.13
C LYS A 188 -21.48 8.56 -29.07
N LYS A 189 -20.43 9.13 -28.47
CA LYS A 189 -19.77 8.63 -27.27
C LYS A 189 -20.86 8.46 -26.20
N HIS A 190 -20.96 7.29 -25.58
CA HIS A 190 -21.81 7.13 -24.41
C HIS A 190 -21.44 8.20 -23.38
N SER A 191 -22.42 8.81 -22.73
CA SER A 191 -22.22 9.99 -21.88
C SER A 191 -21.47 9.70 -20.57
N GLY A 192 -21.03 8.44 -20.35
CA GLY A 192 -20.49 7.98 -19.08
C GLY A 192 -21.48 8.11 -17.92
N ARG A 193 -22.77 8.35 -18.22
CA ARG A 193 -23.84 8.54 -17.23
C ARG A 193 -24.95 7.54 -17.50
N CYS A 194 -25.26 6.72 -16.51
CA CYS A 194 -26.44 5.86 -16.52
C CYS A 194 -27.69 6.70 -16.25
N ASP A 195 -28.72 6.54 -17.08
CA ASP A 195 -30.02 7.21 -16.94
C ASP A 195 -30.98 6.49 -15.99
N GLY A 196 -30.54 5.36 -15.40
CA GLY A 196 -31.32 4.49 -14.54
C GLY A 196 -32.02 3.33 -15.28
N ASN A 197 -31.91 3.23 -16.61
CA ASN A 197 -32.41 2.10 -17.39
C ASN A 197 -31.27 1.18 -17.83
N CYS A 198 -30.72 0.43 -16.87
CA CYS A 198 -29.52 -0.39 -17.03
C CYS A 198 -29.64 -1.51 -18.08
N ALA A 199 -30.83 -1.80 -18.60
CA ALA A 199 -31.04 -2.77 -19.67
C ALA A 199 -30.46 -2.31 -21.02
N LYS A 200 -30.30 -1.00 -21.22
CA LYS A 200 -29.81 -0.41 -22.49
C LYS A 200 -28.37 0.11 -22.42
N CYS A 201 -27.73 0.01 -21.26
CA CYS A 201 -26.32 0.38 -21.12
C CYS A 201 -25.41 -0.73 -21.69
N PRO A 202 -24.18 -0.37 -22.10
CA PRO A 202 -23.10 -1.35 -22.24
C PRO A 202 -22.93 -2.18 -20.96
N PRO A 203 -22.36 -3.39 -21.03
CA PRO A 203 -22.04 -4.18 -19.83
C PRO A 203 -21.22 -3.35 -18.84
N HIS A 204 -21.59 -3.40 -17.56
CA HIS A 204 -20.97 -2.58 -16.53
C HIS A 204 -21.16 -3.17 -15.13
N TYR A 205 -20.35 -2.71 -14.17
CA TYR A 205 -20.47 -3.14 -12.78
C TYR A 205 -21.68 -2.50 -12.08
N GLY A 206 -22.42 -3.34 -11.35
CA GLY A 206 -23.52 -2.91 -10.49
C GLY A 206 -23.66 -3.73 -9.21
N TYR A 207 -24.35 -3.17 -8.21
CA TYR A 207 -24.53 -3.79 -6.89
C TYR A 207 -25.89 -4.51 -6.76
N ARG A 208 -25.85 -5.75 -6.26
CA ARG A 208 -27.05 -6.56 -6.00
C ARG A 208 -26.79 -7.46 -4.79
N TYR A 209 -27.76 -7.68 -3.91
CA TYR A 209 -27.63 -8.63 -2.78
C TYR A 209 -26.32 -8.57 -1.97
N GLY A 210 -25.77 -7.38 -1.76
CA GLY A 210 -24.55 -7.21 -0.98
C GLY A 210 -23.24 -7.36 -1.75
N ARG A 211 -23.28 -7.63 -3.07
CA ARG A 211 -22.09 -7.93 -3.90
C ARG A 211 -22.10 -7.16 -5.22
N TRP A 212 -20.90 -6.96 -5.78
CA TRP A 212 -20.70 -6.36 -7.10
C TRP A 212 -20.76 -7.43 -8.19
N TYR A 213 -21.44 -7.13 -9.29
CA TYR A 213 -21.59 -8.02 -10.45
C TYR A 213 -21.39 -7.25 -11.75
N TYR A 214 -20.72 -7.87 -12.72
CA TYR A 214 -20.58 -7.35 -14.08
C TYR A 214 -21.72 -7.87 -14.95
N GLY A 215 -22.44 -6.99 -15.65
CA GLY A 215 -23.49 -7.41 -16.57
C GLY A 215 -24.56 -6.37 -16.86
N LYS A 216 -25.76 -6.84 -17.22
CA LYS A 216 -26.95 -5.99 -17.47
C LYS A 216 -27.97 -6.20 -16.36
N GLY A 217 -28.70 -5.14 -15.97
CA GLY A 217 -29.84 -5.23 -15.05
C GLY A 217 -29.48 -5.45 -13.57
N HIS A 218 -28.79 -4.48 -12.95
CA HIS A 218 -28.58 -4.42 -11.49
C HIS A 218 -29.67 -3.60 -10.78
N ALA A 219 -29.77 -3.77 -9.46
CA ALA A 219 -30.85 -3.17 -8.65
C ALA A 219 -30.44 -1.84 -7.98
N HIS A 220 -29.18 -1.71 -7.56
CA HIS A 220 -28.65 -0.51 -6.91
C HIS A 220 -27.17 -0.30 -7.30
N GLY A 221 -26.68 0.94 -7.21
CA GLY A 221 -25.26 1.26 -7.40
C GLY A 221 -24.72 0.93 -8.80
N CYS A 222 -24.71 1.90 -9.69
CA CYS A 222 -24.12 1.79 -11.03
C CYS A 222 -22.75 2.47 -11.06
N GLU A 223 -21.74 1.85 -11.68
CA GLU A 223 -20.42 2.47 -11.88
C GLU A 223 -20.48 3.76 -12.75
N PHE A 224 -21.51 3.90 -13.58
CA PHE A 224 -21.77 5.11 -14.36
C PHE A 224 -22.66 6.14 -13.63
N GLY A 225 -22.80 6.05 -12.30
CA GLY A 225 -23.35 7.13 -11.47
C GLY A 225 -24.86 7.36 -11.54
N GLY A 226 -25.65 6.33 -11.85
CA GLY A 226 -27.11 6.40 -11.83
C GLY A 226 -27.71 6.04 -10.46
N ASN A 227 -28.03 7.03 -9.63
CA ASN A 227 -28.83 6.85 -8.41
C ASN A 227 -30.29 7.22 -8.71
N LYS A 228 -31.11 6.27 -9.16
CA LYS A 228 -32.57 6.34 -9.06
C LYS A 228 -33.12 4.94 -8.77
N GLY A 229 -33.67 4.78 -7.58
CA GLY A 229 -34.25 3.54 -7.08
C GLY A 229 -34.18 3.55 -5.56
N ASP A 230 -35.07 4.34 -4.98
CA ASP A 230 -35.44 4.39 -3.57
C ASP A 230 -35.52 2.99 -2.95
N GLY A 231 -34.75 2.76 -1.89
CA GLY A 231 -34.75 1.49 -1.16
C GLY A 231 -36.07 1.19 -0.46
N SER A 232 -37.13 0.86 -1.21
CA SER A 232 -38.37 0.30 -0.68
C SER A 232 -38.39 -1.20 -0.92
N LEU A 233 -38.35 -1.94 0.20
CA LEU A 233 -38.64 -3.36 0.25
C LEU A 233 -40.13 -3.57 -0.04
N TRP A 234 -40.46 -4.07 -1.22
CA TRP A 234 -41.64 -4.91 -1.50
C TRP A 234 -41.33 -5.89 -2.63
#